data_AF-A0A7Z7N0C1-F1
#
_entry.id   AF-A0A7Z7N0C1-F1
#
_cell.length_a   1.000
_cell.length_b   1.000
_cell.length_c   1.000
_cell.angle_alpha   90.00
_cell.angle_beta   90.00
_cell.angle_gamma   90.00
#
_symmetry.space_group_name_H-M   'P 1'
#
loop_
_entity.id
_entity.type
_entity.pdbx_description
1 polymer ?
#
loop_
_entity_poly.entity_id
_entity_poly.type
_entity_poly.pdbx_seq_one_letter_code
_entity_poly.pdbx_strand_id
1 'polypeptide(L)' 'MNRKPPRGTIARYRDRIVEVLGEARGQRVMIRSIHADGSERLTAVKLINLLPLDDQLF' A
#
# COMPACT_ATOMS: atom_id res chain seq x y z
N MET A 1 -13.75 -6.62 -11.18
CA MET A 1 -12.38 -6.27 -11.61
C MET A 1 -11.77 -5.40 -10.53
N ASN A 2 -10.84 -5.91 -9.71
CA ASN A 2 -10.09 -5.05 -8.79
C ASN A 2 -9.04 -4.28 -9.61
N ARG A 3 -9.38 -3.05 -9.99
CA ARG A 3 -8.45 -2.13 -10.62
C ARG A 3 -7.30 -1.87 -9.65
N LYS A 4 -6.06 -1.90 -10.14
CA LYS A 4 -4.90 -1.60 -9.29
C LYS A 4 -5.03 -0.15 -8.79
N PRO A 5 -4.79 0.11 -7.50
CA PRO A 5 -4.92 1.42 -6.91
C PRO A 5 -3.92 2.38 -7.56
N PRO A 6 -4.31 3.65 -7.78
CA PRO A 6 -3.40 4.66 -8.31
C PRO A 6 -2.20 4.88 -7.37
N ARG A 7 -1.12 5.42 -7.95
CA ARG A 7 0.01 5.90 -7.14
C ARG A 7 -0.46 7.00 -6.20
N GLY A 8 0.04 6.99 -4.97
CA GLY A 8 -0.37 7.89 -3.89
C GLY A 8 -1.58 7.39 -3.10
N THR A 9 -2.23 6.29 -3.50
CA THR A 9 -3.29 5.69 -2.68
C THR A 9 -2.75 5.33 -1.31
N ILE A 10 -3.42 5.82 -0.27
CA ILE A 10 -3.13 5.42 1.10
C ILE A 10 -3.99 4.21 1.45
N ALA A 11 -3.34 3.17 1.97
CA ALA A 11 -3.96 1.91 2.33
C ALA A 11 -3.43 1.41 3.66
N ARG A 12 -4.13 0.47 4.28
CA ARG A 12 -3.63 -0.31 5.39
C ARG A 12 -3.06 -1.64 4.90
N TYR A 13 -1.84 -1.93 5.35
CA TYR A 13 -1.18 -3.20 5.19
C TYR A 13 -0.80 -3.74 6.56
N ARG A 14 -1.46 -4.82 7.00
CA ARG A 14 -1.35 -5.34 8.38
C ARG A 14 -1.64 -4.22 9.40
N ASP A 15 -0.68 -3.92 10.26
CA ASP A 15 -0.72 -2.95 11.34
C ASP A 15 -0.29 -1.54 10.91
N ARG A 16 -0.09 -1.28 9.60
CA ARG A 16 0.56 -0.06 9.11
C ARG A 16 -0.25 0.64 8.04
N ILE A 17 -0.10 1.96 8.01
CA ILE A 17 -0.56 2.82 6.92
C ILE A 17 0.58 2.92 5.89
N VAL A 18 0.24 2.74 4.62
CA VAL A 18 1.20 2.63 3.53
C VAL A 18 0.74 3.46 2.34
N GLU A 19 1.70 3.97 1.58
CA GLU A 19 1.46 4.64 0.30
C GLU A 19 1.70 3.64 -0.84
N VAL A 20 0.77 3.54 -1.79
CA VAL A 20 0.96 2.78 -3.02
C VAL A 20 1.83 3.59 -3.98
N LEU A 21 2.94 3.01 -4.45
CA LEU A 21 3.84 3.65 -5.41
C LEU A 21 3.54 3.28 -6.87
N GLY A 22 2.70 2.27 -7.09
CA GLY A 22 2.28 1.82 -8.40
C GLY A 22 2.37 0.30 -8.57
N GLU A 23 2.26 -0.15 -9.81
CA GLU A 23 2.25 -1.57 -10.12
C GLU A 23 3.61 -2.24 -9.88
N ALA A 24 3.56 -3.50 -9.45
CA ALA A 24 4.70 -4.41 -9.45
C ALA A 24 4.37 -5.65 -10.29
N ARG A 25 5.32 -6.59 -10.38
CA ARG A 25 5.15 -7.84 -11.14
C ARG A 25 3.95 -8.65 -10.61
N GLY A 26 3.09 -9.08 -11.54
CA GLY A 26 1.90 -9.89 -11.24
C GLY A 26 0.79 -9.11 -10.54
N GLN A 27 0.06 -9.78 -9.65
CA GLN A 27 -0.99 -9.16 -8.82
C GLN A 27 -0.42 -8.44 -7.58
N ARG A 28 0.72 -7.76 -7.77
CA ARG A 28 1.42 -7.03 -6.70
C ARG A 28 1.48 -5.54 -7.02
N VAL A 29 1.61 -4.75 -5.97
CA VAL A 29 1.87 -3.32 -6.03
C VAL A 29 3.07 -2.99 -5.16
N MET A 30 3.85 -1.98 -5.56
CA MET A 30 4.89 -1.42 -4.72
C MET A 30 4.23 -0.52 -3.67
N ILE A 31 4.64 -0.66 -2.41
CA ILE A 31 4.24 0.23 -1.33
C ILE A 31 5.45 0.84 -0.65
N ARG A 32 5.30 2.06 -0.13
CA ARG A 32 6.17 2.67 0.88
C ARG A 32 5.50 2.50 2.25
N SER A 33 6.26 2.04 3.23
CA SER A 33 5.82 1.92 4.61
C SER A 33 6.84 2.49 5.57
N ILE A 34 6.37 3.07 6.67
CA ILE A 34 7.21 3.46 7.81
C ILE A 34 7.17 2.33 8.83
N HIS A 35 8.34 1.93 9.32
CA HIS A 35 8.49 0.91 10.35
C HIS A 35 8.56 1.55 11.75
N ALA A 36 8.41 0.74 12.80
CA ALA A 36 8.46 1.21 14.19
C ALA A 36 9.82 1.84 14.56
N ASP A 37 10.88 1.48 13.85
CA ASP A 37 12.22 2.06 13.95
C ASP A 37 12.34 3.42 13.20
N GLY A 38 11.25 3.92 12.64
CA GLY A 38 11.22 5.13 11.81
C GLY A 38 11.75 4.95 10.39
N SER A 39 12.26 3.76 10.03
CA SER A 39 12.82 3.52 8.70
C SER A 39 11.75 3.42 7.63
N GLU A 40 12.01 4.04 6.47
CA GLU A 40 11.22 3.79 5.28
C GLU A 40 11.62 2.46 4.63
N ARG A 41 10.63 1.69 4.19
CA ARG A 41 10.87 0.48 3.38
C ARG A 41 9.93 0.43 2.19
N LEU A 42 10.50 0.08 1.04
CA LEU A 42 9.78 -0.22 -0.19
C LEU A 42 9.58 -1.72 -0.28
N THR A 43 8.34 -2.15 -0.50
CA THR A 43 8.03 -3.59 -0.59
C THR A 43 6.97 -3.84 -1.64
N ALA A 44 7.17 -4.85 -2.48
CA ALA A 44 6.10 -5.35 -3.33
C ALA A 44 5.17 -6.21 -2.47
N VAL A 45 3.87 -5.94 -2.44
CA VAL A 45 2.87 -6.74 -1.70
C VAL A 45 1.76 -7.19 -2.63
N LYS A 46 1.06 -8.29 -2.28
CA LYS A 46 -0.13 -8.71 -3.04
C LYS A 46 -1.24 -7.65 -2.88
N LEU A 47 -1.90 -7.30 -3.97
CA LEU A 47 -2.98 -6.30 -3.96
C LEU A 47 -4.09 -6.67 -2.96
N ILE A 48 -4.45 -7.95 -2.87
CA ILE A 48 -5.49 -8.46 -1.95
C ILE A 48 -5.18 -8.24 -0.46
N ASN A 49 -3.93 -7.93 -0.11
CA ASN A 49 -3.53 -7.69 1.28
C ASN A 49 -3.59 -6.20 1.65
N LEU A 50 -3.98 -5.33 0.72
CA LEU A 50 -4.18 -3.92 0.96
C LEU A 50 -5.66 -3.64 1.21
N LEU A 51 -5.93 -2.93 2.29
CA LEU A 51 -7.25 -2.40 2.59
C LEU A 51 -7.23 -0.90 2.27
N PRO A 52 -7.98 -0.42 1.27
CA PRO A 52 -8.06 1.02 0.99
C PRO A 52 -8.64 1.73 2.22
N LEU A 53 -8.09 2.91 2.53
CA LEU A 53 -8.57 3.70 3.65
C LEU A 53 -9.61 4.75 3.24
N ASP A 54 -9.76 5.03 1.94
CA ASP A 54 -10.77 5.92 1.35
C ASP A 54 -11.21 7.06 2.30
N ASP A 55 -12.46 7.05 2.76
CA ASP A 55 -13.08 8.09 3.59
C ASP A 55 -12.74 8.00 5.10
N GLN A 56 -11.85 7.10 5.52
CA GLN A 56 -11.39 6.99 6.92
C GLN A 56 -10.27 7.99 7.23
N LEU A 57 -9.81 8.74 6.24
CA LEU A 57 -8.80 9.78 6.37
C LEU A 57 -9.49 11.14 6.46
N PHE A 58 -9.90 11.49 7.69
CA PHE A 58 -10.43 12.78 8.15
C PHE A 58 -11.77 13.23 7.55
#